data_AF-A0A060C8J2-F1
#
_entry.id   AF-A0A060C8J2-F1
#
_cell.length_a   1.000
_cell.length_b   1.000
_cell.length_c   1.000
_cell.angle_alpha   90.00
_cell.angle_beta   90.00
_cell.angle_gamma   90.00
#
_symmetry.space_group_name_H-M   'P 1'
#
loop_
_entity.id
_entity.type
_entity.pdbx_description
1 polymer ?
#
loop_
_entity_poly.entity_id
_entity_poly.type
_entity_poly.pdbx_seq_one_letter_code
_entity_poly.pdbx_strand_id
1 'polypeptide(L)'
;RHAARLRMANIAQTLNVLQAMILTDDDGGMVLTPTYHVYEMNVPHHDAAVAPSHVLEAPTAQVDGASLPLLSMSASTKRSTAHLSLTHLGVDEPLEVAVRLRGRAATVARRAC
;
A
#
# COMPACT_ATOMS: atom_id res chain seq x y z
N ARG A 1 5.15 8.95 -3.75
CA ARG A 1 5.10 10.44 -3.77
C ARG A 1 6.47 11.09 -4.01
N HIS A 2 7.58 10.56 -3.47
CA HIS A 2 8.91 11.20 -3.59
C HIS A 2 9.94 10.41 -4.43
N ALA A 3 9.49 9.56 -5.37
CA ALA A 3 10.36 8.64 -6.11
C ALA A 3 11.42 9.32 -6.99
N ALA A 4 11.28 10.62 -7.30
CA ALA A 4 12.30 11.38 -8.01
C ALA A 4 13.60 11.51 -7.20
N ARG A 5 13.50 11.54 -5.86
CA ARG A 5 14.61 11.75 -4.92
C ARG A 5 14.88 10.53 -4.05
N LEU A 6 13.84 9.91 -3.49
CA LEU A 6 13.96 8.70 -2.68
C LEU A 6 14.06 7.48 -3.59
N ARG A 7 15.24 6.87 -3.62
CA ARG A 7 15.55 5.70 -4.47
C ARG A 7 15.73 4.39 -3.70
N MET A 8 15.92 4.48 -2.39
CA MET A 8 16.12 3.33 -1.51
C MET A 8 15.48 3.62 -0.15
N ALA A 9 14.91 2.58 0.44
CA ALA A 9 14.43 2.56 1.82
C ALA A 9 14.60 1.13 2.35
N ASN A 10 14.87 0.99 3.65
CA ASN A 10 15.05 -0.29 4.32
C ASN A 10 14.21 -0.28 5.60
N ILE A 11 13.30 -1.25 5.75
CA ILE A 11 12.54 -1.44 6.99
C ILE A 11 13.41 -2.14 8.04
N ALA A 12 13.27 -1.73 9.30
CA ALA A 12 13.98 -2.32 10.42
C ALA A 12 13.04 -3.28 11.18
N GLN A 13 13.35 -4.58 11.34
CA GLN A 13 14.33 -5.41 10.63
C GLN A 13 13.61 -6.56 9.89
N THR A 14 14.33 -7.46 9.23
CA THR A 14 13.68 -8.52 8.44
C THR A 14 13.11 -9.66 9.31
N LEU A 15 13.79 -10.05 10.39
CA LEU A 15 13.46 -11.22 11.21
C LEU A 15 13.37 -10.85 12.70
N ASN A 16 12.36 -11.35 13.41
CA ASN A 16 12.19 -11.36 14.88
C ASN A 16 12.33 -10.03 15.64
N VAL A 17 12.60 -8.92 14.95
CA VAL A 17 12.98 -7.64 15.55
C VAL A 17 12.18 -6.51 14.91
N LEU A 18 11.66 -5.61 15.77
CA LEU A 18 10.84 -4.46 15.40
C LEU A 18 9.63 -4.90 14.55
N GLN A 19 9.40 -4.27 13.40
CA GLN A 19 8.31 -4.61 12.50
C GLN A 19 8.79 -5.64 11.48
N ALA A 20 9.05 -6.86 11.98
CA ALA A 20 9.62 -7.94 11.20
C ALA A 20 8.74 -8.36 10.01
N MET A 21 9.41 -8.87 8.96
CA MET A 21 8.74 -9.52 7.83
C MET A 21 8.33 -10.94 8.20
N ILE A 22 9.21 -11.65 8.91
CA ILE A 22 9.02 -13.04 9.29
C ILE A 22 9.34 -13.18 10.78
N LEU A 23 8.52 -13.95 11.49
CA LEU A 23 8.80 -14.38 12.85
C LEU A 23 9.11 -15.88 12.85
N THR A 24 10.10 -16.29 13.61
CA THR A 24 10.50 -17.69 13.80
C THR A 24 10.66 -17.98 15.29
N ASP A 25 10.54 -19.25 15.67
CA ASP A 25 10.84 -19.73 17.02
C ASP A 25 11.94 -20.81 17.01
N ASP A 26 12.37 -21.20 18.21
CA ASP A 26 13.45 -22.18 18.40
C ASP A 26 13.02 -23.62 18.06
N ASP A 27 11.71 -23.88 18.01
CA ASP A 27 11.12 -25.17 17.66
C ASP A 27 10.96 -25.36 16.14
N GLY A 28 11.41 -24.38 15.34
CA GLY A 28 11.40 -24.40 13.88
C GLY A 28 10.12 -23.84 13.25
N GLY A 29 9.24 -23.23 14.04
CA GLY A 29 8.07 -22.49 13.57
C GLY A 29 8.46 -21.24 12.76
N MET A 30 7.62 -20.92 11.77
CA MET A 30 7.77 -19.73 10.93
C MET A 30 6.39 -19.16 10.58
N VAL A 31 6.24 -17.84 10.72
CA VAL A 31 5.04 -17.12 10.29
C VAL A 31 5.41 -15.86 9.51
N LEU A 32 4.70 -15.64 8.40
CA LEU A 32 4.77 -14.42 7.61
C LEU A 32 3.89 -13.36 8.27
N THR A 33 4.46 -12.19 8.56
CA THR A 33 3.69 -11.13 9.21
C THR A 33 2.78 -10.41 8.21
N PRO A 34 1.78 -9.66 8.68
CA PRO A 34 1.04 -8.74 7.80
C PRO A 34 1.95 -7.77 7.03
N THR A 35 3.08 -7.37 7.62
CA THR A 35 4.09 -6.53 6.96
C THR A 35 4.69 -7.23 5.73
N TYR A 36 4.98 -8.54 5.82
CA TYR A 36 5.41 -9.32 4.66
C TYR A 36 4.39 -9.26 3.53
N HIS A 37 3.12 -9.50 3.82
CA HIS A 37 2.08 -9.48 2.80
C HIS A 37 1.89 -8.08 2.20
N VAL A 38 2.07 -7.01 2.98
CA VAL A 38 2.07 -5.63 2.43
C VAL A 38 3.22 -5.43 1.44
N TYR A 39 4.43 -5.92 1.72
CA TYR A 39 5.53 -5.85 0.75
C TYR A 39 5.22 -6.66 -0.51
N GLU A 40 4.73 -7.88 -0.36
CA GLU A 40 4.35 -8.76 -1.47
C GLU A 40 3.29 -8.12 -2.38
N MET A 41 2.25 -7.53 -1.78
CA MET A 41 1.22 -6.78 -2.51
C MET A 41 1.79 -5.58 -3.27
N ASN A 42 2.89 -4.99 -2.81
CA ASN A 42 3.53 -3.81 -3.41
C ASN A 42 4.63 -4.12 -4.45
N VAL A 43 5.01 -5.39 -4.64
CA VAL A 43 5.99 -5.81 -5.68
C VAL A 43 5.71 -5.22 -7.07
N PRO A 44 4.46 -5.08 -7.56
CA PRO A 44 4.20 -4.48 -8.87
C PRO A 44 4.67 -3.02 -9.01
N HIS A 45 4.85 -2.30 -7.90
CA HIS A 45 5.39 -0.93 -7.88
C HIS A 45 6.92 -0.87 -7.96
N HIS A 46 7.62 -2.00 -7.80
CA HIS A 46 9.08 -2.05 -7.95
C HIS A 46 9.47 -1.81 -9.41
N ASP A 47 10.40 -0.89 -9.64
CA ASP A 47 10.82 -0.42 -10.97
C ASP A 47 9.67 0.06 -11.87
N ALA A 48 8.56 0.48 -11.26
CA ALA A 48 7.43 1.05 -11.97
C ALA A 48 7.56 2.58 -12.07
N ALA A 49 6.97 3.16 -13.12
CA ALA A 49 6.88 4.60 -13.25
C ALA A 49 5.73 5.12 -12.37
N VAL A 50 6.00 6.14 -11.55
CA VAL A 50 4.95 6.80 -10.75
C VAL A 50 3.88 7.38 -11.66
N ALA A 51 2.62 7.06 -11.38
CA ALA A 51 1.49 7.69 -12.04
C ALA A 51 0.96 8.84 -11.17
N PRO A 52 0.75 10.05 -11.73
CA PRO A 52 0.11 11.14 -11.00
C PRO A 52 -1.27 10.71 -10.49
N SER A 53 -1.46 10.79 -9.17
CA SER A 53 -2.67 10.32 -8.50
C SER A 53 -2.99 11.22 -7.31
N HIS A 54 -4.25 11.64 -7.20
CA HIS A 54 -4.72 12.54 -6.15
C HIS A 54 -5.97 11.98 -5.50
N VAL A 55 -6.00 11.99 -4.17
CA VAL A 55 -7.23 11.78 -3.40
C VAL A 55 -7.91 13.14 -3.36
N LEU A 56 -9.10 13.25 -3.96
CA LEU A 56 -9.84 14.51 -4.04
C LEU A 56 -10.58 14.80 -2.74
N GLU A 57 -11.21 13.78 -2.20
CA GLU A 57 -12.00 13.83 -0.97
C GLU A 57 -11.74 12.53 -0.20
N ALA A 58 -11.60 12.64 1.11
CA ALA A 58 -11.51 11.50 2.02
C ALA A 58 -12.13 11.90 3.36
N PRO A 59 -12.96 11.03 3.98
CA PRO A 59 -13.40 11.26 5.34
C PRO A 59 -12.20 11.27 6.28
N THR A 60 -12.33 11.98 7.40
CA THR A 60 -11.31 12.06 8.44
C THR A 60 -11.85 11.51 9.76
N ALA A 61 -10.99 10.86 10.54
CA ALA A 61 -11.30 10.47 11.92
C ALA A 61 -10.36 11.16 12.91
N GLN A 62 -10.87 11.42 14.11
CA GLN A 62 -10.04 11.90 15.24
C GLN A 62 -9.41 10.69 15.92
N VAL A 63 -8.07 10.64 15.94
CA VAL A 63 -7.30 9.59 16.61
C VAL A 63 -6.22 10.29 17.43
N ASP A 64 -6.23 10.08 18.74
CA ASP A 64 -5.26 10.67 19.68
C ASP A 64 -5.07 12.20 19.52
N GLY A 65 -6.17 12.91 19.27
CA GLY A 65 -6.17 14.37 19.08
C GLY A 65 -5.71 14.85 17.70
N ALA A 66 -5.44 13.94 16.76
CA ALA A 66 -5.11 14.25 15.38
C ALA A 66 -6.26 13.91 14.42
N SER A 67 -6.49 14.78 13.44
CA SER A 67 -7.39 14.49 12.32
C SER A 67 -6.64 13.72 11.23
N LEU A 68 -6.99 12.46 11.02
CA LEU A 68 -6.35 11.58 10.05
C LEU A 68 -7.27 11.30 8.86
N PRO A 69 -6.80 11.43 7.61
CA PRO A 69 -7.57 10.99 6.45
C PRO A 69 -7.69 9.47 6.45
N LEU A 70 -8.90 8.95 6.23
CA LEU A 70 -9.18 7.52 6.27
C LEU A 70 -8.73 6.78 5.00
N LEU A 71 -8.43 7.51 3.93
CA LEU A 71 -7.99 6.93 2.66
C LEU A 71 -6.60 7.45 2.30
N SER A 72 -5.69 6.51 2.02
CA SER A 72 -4.45 6.81 1.32
C SER A 72 -4.36 6.00 0.02
N MET A 73 -3.73 6.59 -0.99
CA MET A 73 -3.59 5.98 -2.31
C MET A 73 -2.24 6.30 -2.93
N SER A 74 -1.71 5.33 -3.67
CA SER A 74 -0.65 5.54 -4.66
C SER A 74 -0.92 4.75 -5.92
N ALA A 75 -0.37 5.23 -7.04
CA ALA A 75 -0.47 4.56 -8.32
C ALA A 75 0.87 4.54 -9.05
N SER A 76 1.09 3.47 -9.81
CA SER A 76 2.22 3.33 -10.72
C SER A 76 1.79 2.67 -12.02
N THR A 77 2.66 2.76 -13.02
CA THR A 77 2.50 2.06 -14.30
C THR A 77 3.73 1.22 -14.56
N LYS A 78 3.51 -0.03 -14.96
CA LYS A 78 4.56 -0.94 -15.39
C LYS A 78 4.06 -1.65 -16.64
N ARG A 79 4.79 -1.49 -17.75
CA ARG A 79 4.33 -1.94 -19.08
C ARG A 79 2.97 -1.33 -19.41
N SER A 80 1.98 -2.15 -19.80
CA SER A 80 0.62 -1.71 -20.10
C SER A 80 -0.29 -1.63 -18.87
N THR A 81 0.15 -2.05 -17.68
CA THR A 81 -0.70 -2.15 -16.49
C THR A 81 -0.52 -0.95 -15.57
N ALA A 82 -1.63 -0.41 -15.06
CA ALA A 82 -1.64 0.53 -13.94
C ALA A 82 -1.92 -0.23 -12.65
N HIS A 83 -1.09 -0.03 -11.62
CA HIS A 83 -1.27 -0.61 -10.30
C HIS A 83 -1.70 0.48 -9.34
N LEU A 84 -2.82 0.26 -8.64
CA LEU A 84 -3.34 1.15 -7.61
C LEU A 84 -3.28 0.42 -6.27
N SER A 85 -2.64 1.06 -5.29
CA SER A 85 -2.69 0.62 -3.89
C SER A 85 -3.56 1.61 -3.12
N LEU A 86 -4.59 1.09 -2.45
CA LEU A 86 -5.53 1.83 -1.63
C LEU A 86 -5.46 1.27 -0.21
N THR A 87 -5.36 2.15 0.78
CA THR A 87 -5.38 1.78 2.21
C THR A 87 -6.52 2.52 2.89
N HIS A 88 -7.40 1.75 3.52
CA HIS A 88 -8.45 2.25 4.40
C HIS A 88 -7.98 2.14 5.85
N LEU A 89 -7.93 3.26 6.57
CA LEU A 89 -7.48 3.32 7.96
C LEU A 89 -8.62 3.07 8.96
N GLY A 90 -9.88 3.22 8.54
CA GLY A 90 -11.03 2.97 9.40
C GLY A 90 -11.16 1.48 9.73
N VAL A 91 -11.59 1.20 10.96
CA VAL A 91 -11.65 -0.16 11.51
C VAL A 91 -13.07 -0.74 11.55
N ASP A 92 -14.09 0.11 11.54
CA ASP A 92 -15.48 -0.32 11.79
C ASP A 92 -16.32 -0.43 10.51
N GLU A 93 -16.25 0.59 9.65
CA GLU A 93 -17.17 0.73 8.52
C GLU A 93 -16.46 0.56 7.17
N PRO A 94 -17.08 -0.09 6.17
CA PRO A 94 -16.53 -0.13 4.83
C PRO A 94 -16.49 1.28 4.22
N LEU A 95 -15.44 1.57 3.45
CA LEU A 95 -15.31 2.82 2.71
C LEU A 95 -15.53 2.59 1.21
N GLU A 96 -16.60 3.17 0.67
CA GLU A 96 -16.80 3.20 -0.78
C GLU A 96 -15.83 4.19 -1.43
N VAL A 97 -15.13 3.75 -2.48
CA VAL A 97 -14.12 4.57 -3.18
C VAL A 97 -14.42 4.62 -4.67
N ALA A 98 -14.75 5.83 -5.15
CA ALA A 98 -14.91 6.10 -6.57
C ALA A 98 -13.57 6.50 -7.22
N VAL A 99 -13.08 5.69 -8.16
CA VAL A 99 -11.81 5.96 -8.86
C VAL A 99 -12.09 6.53 -10.25
N ARG A 100 -11.62 7.76 -10.51
CA ARG A 100 -11.69 8.40 -11.82
C ARG A 100 -10.39 8.18 -12.61
N LEU A 101 -10.39 7.19 -13.50
CA LEU A 101 -9.27 6.93 -14.39
C LEU A 101 -9.32 7.86 -15.62
N ARG A 102 -8.19 8.49 -15.96
CA ARG A 102 -8.05 9.38 -17.13
C ARG A 102 -6.95 8.89 -18.05
N GLY A 103 -7.01 9.28 -19.33
CA GLY A 103 -5.95 9.09 -20.32
C GLY A 103 -6.08 7.86 -21.21
N ARG A 104 -6.82 6.82 -20.81
CA ARG A 104 -7.11 5.63 -21.64
C ARG A 104 -8.27 4.82 -21.09
N ALA A 105 -8.91 4.03 -21.94
CA ALA A 105 -9.81 2.96 -21.51
C ALA A 105 -9.03 1.87 -20.77
N ALA A 106 -9.66 1.24 -19.78
CA ALA A 106 -9.05 0.19 -18.98
C ALA A 106 -10.10 -0.80 -18.48
N THR A 107 -9.68 -2.05 -18.28
CA THR A 107 -10.44 -3.05 -17.53
C THR A 107 -9.90 -3.12 -16.12
N VAL A 108 -10.78 -3.06 -15.13
CA VAL A 108 -10.41 -3.13 -13.72
C VAL A 108 -10.52 -4.57 -13.25
N ALA A 109 -9.45 -5.09 -12.66
CA ALA A 109 -9.44 -6.38 -12.00
C ALA A 109 -8.84 -6.23 -10.61
N ARG A 110 -9.44 -6.87 -9.61
CA ARG A 110 -8.84 -7.01 -8.29
C ARG A 110 -7.72 -8.03 -8.39
N ARG A 111 -6.52 -7.67 -7.94
CA ARG A 111 -5.43 -8.63 -7.79
C ARG A 111 -5.71 -9.44 -6.53
N ALA A 112 -5.79 -10.76 -6.66
CA ALA A 112 -5.80 -11.64 -5.50
C ALA A 112 -4.44 -11.55 -4.79
N CYS A 113 -4.48 -11.50 -3.45
CA CYS A 113 -3.29 -11.67 -2.62
C CYS A 113 -2.83 -13.12 -2.68
#